data_AF-A0A137ZYU3-F1
#
_entry.id   AF-A0A137ZYU3-F1
#
_cell.length_a   1.000
_cell.length_b   1.000
_cell.length_c   1.000
_cell.angle_alpha   90.00
_cell.angle_beta   90.00
_cell.angle_gamma   90.00
#
_symmetry.space_group_name_H-M   'P 1'
#
loop_
_entity.id
_entity.type
_entity.pdbx_description
1 polymer ?
#
loop_
_entity_poly.entity_id
_entity_poly.type
_entity_poly.pdbx_seq_one_letter_code
_entity_poly.pdbx_strand_id
1 'polypeptide(L)'
;MSEPGAVRRPTPSEVAAFDAAWTLNTGTELPYAHWLRATCHERWVRLHSLPESKQYPDTEAEYAVMLTRYLAELDELRAGADDLWVVTSSYSSAARPVRRSAALVELLPRPRLWRSFTEDDEDEEYRIWTHHYLSVVRRDGPELPRLLRLVADEVVSGVMITVPAATWVHHPYDGGADLILPTTAERDRIAGIFTDWLPAQGFPGACLTGCVHSRAPSPGLQRRVHSRDPAGLPRSPR
;
A
#
# COMPACT_ATOMS: atom_id res chain seq x y z
N MET A 1 18.55 -4.43 -34.27
CA MET A 1 18.57 -5.09 -32.96
C MET A 1 17.56 -4.35 -32.11
N SER A 2 16.40 -4.94 -31.83
CA SER A 2 15.33 -4.31 -31.06
C SER A 2 15.80 -4.16 -29.61
N GLU A 3 15.75 -2.95 -29.05
CA GLU A 3 16.16 -2.69 -27.67
C GLU A 3 15.30 -3.53 -26.69
N PRO A 4 15.89 -4.36 -25.83
CA PRO A 4 15.18 -5.01 -24.74
C PRO A 4 14.83 -3.98 -23.65
N GLY A 5 13.55 -3.87 -23.28
CA GLY A 5 13.14 -3.27 -21.98
C GLY A 5 12.84 -1.76 -21.93
N ALA A 6 12.36 -1.12 -23.00
CA ALA A 6 12.06 0.31 -22.93
C ALA A 6 10.91 0.63 -21.94
N VAL A 7 11.22 1.29 -20.82
CA VAL A 7 10.23 1.90 -19.92
C VAL A 7 9.36 2.84 -20.74
N ARG A 8 8.05 2.58 -20.76
CA ARG A 8 7.09 3.36 -21.54
C ARG A 8 6.41 4.39 -20.64
N ARG A 9 6.34 5.62 -21.17
CA ARG A 9 5.57 6.70 -20.56
C ARG A 9 4.09 6.60 -20.97
N PRO A 10 3.15 6.52 -20.02
CA PRO A 10 1.72 6.63 -20.34
C PRO A 10 1.36 7.95 -21.04
N THR A 11 0.42 7.86 -21.96
CA THR A 11 -0.26 9.00 -22.57
C THR A 11 -1.19 9.68 -21.56
N PRO A 12 -1.56 10.96 -21.76
CA PRO A 12 -2.53 11.63 -20.88
C PRO A 12 -3.88 10.92 -20.79
N SER A 13 -4.39 10.36 -21.90
CA SER A 13 -5.64 9.61 -21.93
C SER A 13 -5.55 8.29 -21.15
N GLU A 14 -4.42 7.60 -21.24
CA GLU A 14 -4.14 6.41 -20.43
C GLU A 14 -4.11 6.74 -18.93
N VAL A 15 -3.52 7.87 -18.53
CA VAL A 15 -3.55 8.31 -17.12
C VAL A 15 -4.96 8.64 -16.66
N ALA A 16 -5.78 9.31 -17.48
CA ALA A 16 -7.16 9.59 -17.12
C ALA A 16 -8.00 8.30 -17.00
N ALA A 17 -7.78 7.32 -17.88
CA ALA A 17 -8.45 6.02 -17.79
C ALA A 17 -8.01 5.24 -16.54
N PHE A 18 -6.71 5.24 -16.23
CA PHE A 18 -6.18 4.66 -15.00
C PHE A 18 -6.75 5.32 -13.76
N ASP A 19 -6.91 6.65 -13.76
CA ASP A 19 -7.49 7.40 -12.66
C ASP A 19 -8.94 6.97 -12.34
N ALA A 20 -9.75 6.82 -13.39
CA ALA A 20 -11.12 6.31 -13.26
C ALA A 20 -11.14 4.86 -12.78
N ALA A 21 -10.25 4.02 -13.32
CA ALA A 21 -10.14 2.62 -12.92
C ALA A 21 -9.66 2.45 -11.47
N TRP A 22 -8.69 3.26 -11.04
CA TRP A 22 -8.23 3.31 -9.66
C TRP A 22 -9.38 3.66 -8.73
N THR A 23 -10.07 4.77 -9.02
CA THR A 23 -11.20 5.24 -8.21
C THR A 23 -12.31 4.19 -8.11
N LEU A 24 -12.61 3.48 -9.20
CA LEU A 24 -13.57 2.39 -9.21
C LEU A 24 -13.17 1.21 -8.30
N ASN A 25 -11.89 0.84 -8.28
CA ASN A 25 -11.41 -0.36 -7.61
C ASN A 25 -10.92 -0.13 -6.17
N THR A 26 -10.52 1.08 -5.81
CA THR A 26 -9.97 1.39 -4.47
C THR A 26 -10.75 2.46 -3.71
N GLY A 27 -11.74 3.09 -4.34
CA GLY A 27 -12.51 4.20 -3.77
C GLY A 27 -11.90 5.59 -4.06
N THR A 28 -12.51 6.62 -3.49
CA THR A 28 -12.18 8.05 -3.74
C THR A 28 -11.12 8.62 -2.81
N GLU A 29 -10.69 7.85 -1.81
CA GLU A 29 -9.66 8.28 -0.86
C GLU A 29 -8.32 8.58 -1.54
N LEU A 30 -7.48 9.34 -0.83
CA LEU A 30 -6.13 9.63 -1.29
C LEU A 30 -5.35 8.33 -1.52
N PRO A 31 -4.62 8.19 -2.64
CA PRO A 31 -3.98 6.94 -3.03
C PRO A 31 -2.65 6.71 -2.27
N TYR A 32 -2.68 6.85 -0.95
CA TYR A 32 -1.58 6.42 -0.09
C TYR A 32 -1.55 4.89 -0.03
N ALA A 33 -0.43 4.30 -0.44
CA ALA A 33 -0.30 2.85 -0.52
C ALA A 33 -0.61 2.14 0.81
N HIS A 34 -0.12 2.70 1.92
CA HIS A 34 -0.31 2.17 3.28
C HIS A 34 -1.75 2.34 3.83
N TRP A 35 -2.60 3.15 3.19
CA TRP A 35 -4.02 3.29 3.55
C TRP A 35 -4.89 2.23 2.90
N LEU A 36 -4.45 1.65 1.78
CA LEU A 36 -5.26 0.69 1.03
C LEU A 36 -5.66 -0.52 1.86
N ARG A 37 -4.83 -0.96 2.82
CA ARG A 37 -5.17 -2.05 3.75
C ARG A 37 -6.36 -1.73 4.65
N ALA A 38 -6.60 -0.46 4.96
CA ALA A 38 -7.75 -0.02 5.75
C ALA A 38 -8.99 0.12 4.84
N THR A 39 -8.85 0.85 3.73
CA THR A 39 -9.95 1.11 2.80
C THR A 39 -10.44 -0.16 2.10
N CYS A 40 -9.55 -1.10 1.81
CA CYS A 40 -9.83 -2.34 1.07
C CYS A 40 -9.61 -3.60 1.95
N HIS A 41 -9.82 -3.49 3.27
CA HIS A 41 -9.46 -4.52 4.24
C HIS A 41 -10.02 -5.93 3.93
N GLU A 42 -11.24 -6.04 3.38
CA GLU A 42 -11.85 -7.35 3.03
C GLU A 42 -11.15 -8.06 1.86
N ARG A 43 -10.37 -7.32 1.07
CA ARG A 43 -9.66 -7.81 -0.12
C ARG A 43 -8.13 -7.72 0.04
N TRP A 44 -7.67 -7.40 1.24
CA TRP A 44 -6.26 -7.23 1.55
C TRP A 44 -5.65 -8.53 2.09
N VAL A 45 -4.42 -8.83 1.65
CA VAL A 45 -3.56 -9.86 2.24
C VAL A 45 -2.13 -9.33 2.30
N ARG A 46 -1.41 -9.72 3.34
CA ARG A 46 0.02 -9.44 3.52
C ARG A 46 0.83 -10.70 3.26
N LEU A 47 1.95 -10.56 2.56
CA LEU A 47 2.92 -11.63 2.33
C LEU A 47 4.33 -11.17 2.73
N HIS A 48 5.11 -12.05 3.33
CA HIS A 48 6.50 -11.83 3.69
C HIS A 48 7.44 -12.21 2.56
N SER A 49 8.40 -11.34 2.28
CA SER A 49 9.35 -11.53 1.19
C SER A 49 10.54 -12.44 1.56
N LEU A 50 10.75 -12.69 2.86
CA LEU A 50 11.75 -13.64 3.35
C LEU A 50 11.13 -14.67 4.30
N PRO A 51 11.78 -15.85 4.48
CA PRO A 51 11.40 -16.83 5.49
C PRO A 51 11.41 -16.24 6.90
N GLU A 52 10.67 -16.89 7.81
CA GLU A 52 10.66 -16.55 9.24
C GLU A 52 10.26 -15.09 9.54
N SER A 53 9.54 -14.44 8.61
CA SER A 53 9.18 -13.02 8.68
C SER A 53 10.39 -12.09 8.82
N LYS A 54 11.57 -12.49 8.33
CA LYS A 54 12.74 -11.61 8.28
C LYS A 54 12.42 -10.38 7.43
N GLN A 55 12.79 -9.21 7.94
CA GLN A 55 12.44 -7.94 7.30
C GLN A 55 13.42 -7.53 6.21
N TYR A 56 14.73 -7.62 6.46
CA TYR A 56 15.75 -7.12 5.53
C TYR A 56 16.65 -8.24 5.00
N PRO A 57 16.95 -8.26 3.70
CA PRO A 57 18.00 -9.11 3.15
C PRO A 57 19.39 -8.56 3.49
N ASP A 58 20.26 -9.40 4.06
CA ASP A 58 21.65 -9.08 4.40
C ASP A 58 22.65 -9.69 3.40
N THR A 59 22.19 -10.64 2.58
CA THR A 59 23.04 -11.38 1.63
C THR A 59 22.41 -11.43 0.24
N GLU A 60 23.21 -11.57 -0.82
CA GLU A 60 22.70 -11.73 -2.19
C GLU A 60 21.78 -12.95 -2.34
N ALA A 61 22.00 -14.01 -1.55
CA ALA A 61 21.10 -15.16 -1.53
C ALA A 61 19.71 -14.79 -1.00
N GLU A 62 19.63 -13.96 0.04
CA GLU A 62 18.36 -13.46 0.57
C GLU A 62 17.69 -12.48 -0.40
N TYR A 63 18.45 -11.60 -1.07
CA TYR A 63 17.91 -10.78 -2.16
C TYR A 63 17.31 -11.66 -3.27
N ALA A 64 17.97 -12.75 -3.63
CA ALA A 64 17.44 -13.68 -4.64
C ALA A 64 16.12 -14.33 -4.20
N VAL A 65 16.00 -14.72 -2.93
CA VAL A 65 14.74 -15.26 -2.35
C VAL A 65 13.64 -14.20 -2.38
N MET A 66 13.94 -12.99 -1.89
CA MET A 66 13.01 -11.87 -1.87
C MET A 66 12.49 -11.53 -3.27
N LEU A 67 13.39 -11.39 -4.24
CA LEU A 67 13.02 -11.13 -5.64
C LEU A 67 12.19 -12.28 -6.21
N THR A 68 12.55 -13.54 -5.91
CA THR A 68 11.77 -14.70 -6.36
C THR A 68 10.33 -14.63 -5.84
N ARG A 69 10.11 -14.29 -4.57
CA ARG A 69 8.76 -14.17 -3.99
C ARG A 69 7.96 -13.03 -4.60
N TYR A 70 8.50 -11.82 -4.66
CA TYR A 70 7.79 -10.68 -5.26
C TYR A 70 7.45 -10.91 -6.74
N LEU A 71 8.37 -11.52 -7.50
CA LEU A 71 8.12 -11.81 -8.90
C LEU A 71 7.06 -12.91 -9.08
N ALA A 72 7.04 -13.93 -8.22
CA ALA A 72 6.00 -14.94 -8.20
C ALA A 72 4.62 -14.36 -7.85
N GLU A 73 4.55 -13.46 -6.87
CA GLU A 73 3.32 -12.72 -6.55
C GLU A 73 2.81 -11.95 -7.78
N LEU A 74 3.68 -11.18 -8.45
CA LEU A 74 3.31 -10.43 -9.64
C LEU A 74 2.89 -11.33 -10.81
N ASP A 75 3.52 -12.51 -10.97
CA ASP A 75 3.15 -13.48 -12.00
C ASP A 75 1.76 -14.08 -11.79
N GLU A 76 1.39 -14.35 -10.53
CA GLU A 76 0.03 -14.78 -10.17
C GLU A 76 -1.00 -13.66 -10.40
N LEU A 77 -0.67 -12.42 -10.06
CA LEU A 77 -1.59 -11.28 -10.16
C LEU A 77 -1.83 -10.82 -11.61
N ARG A 78 -0.78 -10.81 -12.44
CA ARG A 78 -0.84 -10.23 -13.79
C ARG A 78 -1.69 -11.04 -14.77
N ALA A 79 -2.02 -12.29 -14.44
CA ALA A 79 -2.81 -13.19 -15.29
C ALA A 79 -2.32 -13.22 -16.75
N GLY A 80 -0.99 -13.24 -16.95
CA GLY A 80 -0.35 -13.25 -18.25
C GLY A 80 -0.09 -11.88 -18.91
N ALA A 81 -0.46 -10.75 -18.28
CA ALA A 81 -0.13 -9.42 -18.82
C ALA A 81 1.39 -9.19 -18.86
N ASP A 82 1.91 -8.78 -20.02
CA ASP A 82 3.35 -8.53 -20.22
C ASP A 82 3.82 -7.17 -19.67
N ASP A 83 2.90 -6.21 -19.60
CA ASP A 83 3.15 -4.85 -19.15
C ASP A 83 2.52 -4.60 -17.78
N LEU A 84 3.33 -4.07 -16.86
CA LEU A 84 2.93 -3.66 -15.53
C LEU A 84 3.01 -2.15 -15.40
N TRP A 85 2.04 -1.59 -14.69
CA TRP A 85 1.97 -0.18 -14.35
C TRP A 85 2.56 0.03 -12.97
N VAL A 86 3.55 0.92 -12.89
CA VAL A 86 4.28 1.23 -11.67
C VAL A 86 3.96 2.66 -11.26
N VAL A 87 3.38 2.81 -10.07
CA VAL A 87 3.27 4.08 -9.36
C VAL A 87 4.51 4.24 -8.48
N THR A 88 5.18 5.38 -8.61
CA THR A 88 6.26 5.81 -7.71
C THR A 88 5.95 7.16 -7.11
N SER A 89 6.41 7.38 -5.88
CA SER A 89 6.13 8.58 -5.11
C SER A 89 7.33 9.54 -5.10
N SER A 90 7.07 10.84 -5.00
CA SER A 90 8.04 11.83 -4.52
C SER A 90 7.35 12.81 -3.59
N TYR A 91 8.10 13.35 -2.65
CA TYR A 91 7.56 14.22 -1.59
C TYR A 91 8.14 15.62 -1.70
N SER A 92 7.34 16.64 -1.43
CA SER A 92 7.82 18.02 -1.39
C SER A 92 6.99 18.89 -0.45
N SER A 93 7.48 20.08 -0.13
CA SER A 93 6.74 21.05 0.69
C SER A 93 5.73 21.90 -0.10
N ALA A 94 5.48 21.59 -1.37
CA ALA A 94 4.62 22.39 -2.23
C ALA A 94 3.76 21.53 -3.16
N ALA A 95 2.60 22.05 -3.55
CA ALA A 95 1.72 21.39 -4.54
C ALA A 95 2.38 21.15 -5.90
N ARG A 96 3.52 21.79 -6.16
CA ARG A 96 4.27 21.64 -7.39
C ARG A 96 5.18 20.41 -7.32
N PRO A 97 5.05 19.45 -8.25
CA PRO A 97 5.90 18.27 -8.29
C PRO A 97 7.39 18.62 -8.41
N VAL A 98 8.20 17.92 -7.62
CA VAL A 98 9.67 18.06 -7.60
C VAL A 98 10.36 16.97 -8.41
N ARG A 99 11.66 17.15 -8.61
CA ARG A 99 12.50 16.13 -9.25
C ARG A 99 12.55 14.88 -8.35
N ARG A 100 12.27 13.71 -8.92
CA ARG A 100 12.43 12.42 -8.24
C ARG A 100 13.92 12.13 -7.93
N SER A 101 14.16 11.17 -7.05
CA SER A 101 15.52 10.71 -6.71
C SER A 101 16.30 10.29 -7.95
N ALA A 102 17.64 10.43 -7.89
CA ALA A 102 18.50 10.06 -9.01
C ALA A 102 18.32 8.60 -9.43
N ALA A 103 18.19 7.69 -8.45
CA ALA A 103 17.93 6.27 -8.68
C ALA A 103 16.65 6.02 -9.48
N LEU A 104 15.54 6.70 -9.15
CA LEU A 104 14.28 6.58 -9.89
C LEU A 104 14.33 7.23 -11.29
N VAL A 105 15.09 8.31 -11.44
CA VAL A 105 15.27 8.97 -12.74
C VAL A 105 16.06 8.08 -13.70
N GLU A 106 17.09 7.40 -13.20
CA GLU A 106 17.87 6.43 -13.98
C GLU A 106 17.02 5.20 -14.31
N LEU A 107 16.34 4.62 -13.32
CA LEU A 107 15.63 3.36 -13.46
C LEU A 107 14.35 3.46 -14.28
N LEU A 108 13.53 4.49 -14.01
CA LEU A 108 12.21 4.67 -14.63
C LEU A 108 12.16 6.05 -15.32
N PRO A 109 12.85 6.23 -16.45
CA PRO A 109 12.96 7.53 -17.09
C PRO A 109 11.62 8.02 -17.63
N ARG A 110 11.40 9.34 -17.55
CA ARG A 110 10.27 10.05 -18.16
C ARG A 110 8.88 9.54 -17.74
N PRO A 111 8.55 9.46 -16.44
CA PRO A 111 7.21 9.07 -16.03
C PRO A 111 6.16 10.11 -16.45
N ARG A 112 4.89 9.76 -16.25
CA ARG A 112 3.79 10.73 -16.28
C ARG A 112 3.35 11.03 -14.85
N LEU A 113 3.23 12.31 -14.51
CA LEU A 113 2.56 12.69 -13.26
C LEU A 113 1.10 12.23 -13.34
N TRP A 114 0.63 11.55 -12.30
CA TRP A 114 -0.74 11.10 -12.16
C TRP A 114 -1.54 12.01 -11.24
N ARG A 115 -1.14 12.10 -9.96
CA ARG A 115 -1.81 12.93 -8.95
C ARG A 115 -0.79 13.65 -8.08
N SER A 116 -1.21 14.76 -7.49
CA SER A 116 -0.51 15.46 -6.41
C SER A 116 -1.54 15.78 -5.33
N PHE A 117 -1.25 15.38 -4.10
CA PHE A 117 -2.19 15.48 -2.99
C PHE A 117 -1.43 15.59 -1.67
N THR A 118 -2.13 16.06 -0.66
CA THR A 118 -1.66 16.18 0.72
C THR A 118 -2.82 15.80 1.64
N GLU A 119 -2.53 15.15 2.75
CA GLU A 119 -3.50 14.96 3.83
C GLU A 119 -3.55 16.17 4.77
N ASP A 120 -2.47 16.95 4.78
CA ASP A 120 -2.29 18.11 5.66
C ASP A 120 -3.28 19.24 5.36
N ASP A 121 -3.81 19.82 6.42
CA ASP A 121 -4.74 20.95 6.35
C ASP A 121 -4.08 22.23 5.82
N GLU A 122 -4.89 23.18 5.35
CA GLU A 122 -4.38 24.50 4.95
C GLU A 122 -3.68 25.24 6.12
N ASP A 123 -4.06 24.93 7.35
CA ASP A 123 -3.47 25.40 8.60
C ASP A 123 -1.99 25.05 8.84
N GLU A 124 -1.49 23.98 8.21
CA GLU A 124 -0.27 23.32 8.68
C GLU A 124 1.02 24.03 8.26
N GLU A 125 1.91 24.23 9.25
CA GLU A 125 3.22 24.88 9.09
C GLU A 125 4.17 24.07 8.18
N TYR A 126 4.04 22.74 8.19
CA TYR A 126 4.90 21.82 7.44
C TYR A 126 4.08 20.85 6.60
N ARG A 127 3.59 21.32 5.45
CA ARG A 127 2.86 20.44 4.54
C ARG A 127 3.80 19.57 3.71
N ILE A 128 3.43 18.31 3.55
CA ILE A 128 4.10 17.30 2.73
C ILE A 128 3.16 16.87 1.62
N TRP A 129 3.42 17.40 0.44
CA TRP A 129 2.78 16.96 -0.79
C TRP A 129 3.38 15.66 -1.28
N THR A 130 2.51 14.70 -1.57
CA THR A 130 2.84 13.47 -2.29
C THR A 130 2.53 13.65 -3.77
N HIS A 131 3.50 13.32 -4.63
CA HIS A 131 3.35 13.34 -6.08
C HIS A 131 3.53 11.93 -6.62
N HIS A 132 2.47 11.37 -7.20
CA HIS A 132 2.48 10.05 -7.81
C HIS A 132 2.77 10.11 -9.29
N TYR A 133 3.64 9.21 -9.73
CA TYR A 133 4.11 9.11 -11.09
C TYR A 133 3.90 7.71 -11.64
N LEU A 134 3.39 7.63 -12.87
CA LEU A 134 3.16 6.40 -13.59
C LEU A 134 4.26 6.13 -14.63
N SER A 135 4.74 4.89 -14.62
CA SER A 135 5.58 4.31 -15.66
C SER A 135 5.03 2.94 -16.05
N VAL A 136 5.25 2.51 -17.28
CA VAL A 136 4.92 1.15 -17.72
C VAL A 136 6.22 0.40 -17.95
N VAL A 137 6.36 -0.75 -17.30
CA VAL A 137 7.53 -1.62 -17.40
C VAL A 137 7.09 -2.97 -17.92
N ARG A 138 7.98 -3.67 -18.63
CA ARG A 138 7.75 -5.06 -18.98
C ARG A 138 7.98 -5.93 -17.75
N ARG A 139 7.16 -6.96 -17.56
CA ARG A 139 7.36 -7.94 -16.48
C ARG A 139 8.76 -8.56 -16.50
N ASP A 140 9.24 -8.96 -17.68
CA ASP A 140 10.58 -9.56 -17.83
C ASP A 140 11.69 -8.52 -18.05
N GLY A 141 11.38 -7.23 -17.91
CA GLY A 141 12.35 -6.15 -18.00
C GLY A 141 13.25 -6.09 -16.76
N PRO A 142 14.53 -5.69 -16.89
CA PRO A 142 15.45 -5.57 -15.77
C PRO A 142 15.06 -4.48 -14.77
N GLU A 143 14.14 -3.58 -15.14
CA GLU A 143 13.72 -2.46 -14.30
C GLU A 143 12.93 -2.92 -13.08
N LEU A 144 12.12 -3.97 -13.23
CA LEU A 144 11.27 -4.48 -12.17
C LEU A 144 12.07 -5.08 -10.99
N PRO A 145 12.99 -6.04 -11.18
CA PRO A 145 13.81 -6.55 -10.07
C PRO A 145 14.71 -5.46 -9.47
N ARG A 146 15.23 -4.53 -10.29
CA ARG A 146 15.99 -3.37 -9.79
C ARG A 146 15.14 -2.47 -8.90
N LEU A 147 13.88 -2.21 -9.27
CA LEU A 147 12.96 -1.41 -8.46
C LEU A 147 12.65 -2.09 -7.14
N LEU A 148 12.35 -3.40 -7.16
CA LEU A 148 12.05 -4.18 -5.97
C LEU A 148 13.23 -4.20 -5.00
N ARG A 149 14.47 -4.22 -5.50
CA ARG A 149 15.67 -4.06 -4.67
C ARG A 149 15.77 -2.66 -4.04
N LEU A 150 15.52 -1.59 -4.81
CA LEU A 150 15.48 -0.24 -4.26
C LEU A 150 14.41 -0.05 -3.16
N VAL A 151 13.30 -0.79 -3.25
CA VAL A 151 12.26 -0.81 -2.21
C VAL A 151 12.77 -1.52 -0.96
N ALA A 152 13.40 -2.68 -1.10
CA ALA A 152 13.97 -3.45 0.01
C ALA A 152 15.08 -2.69 0.75
N ASP A 153 15.86 -1.89 0.01
CA ASP A 153 16.94 -1.05 0.54
C ASP A 153 16.42 0.28 1.11
N GLU A 154 15.09 0.48 1.17
CA GLU A 154 14.42 1.73 1.58
C GLU A 154 14.84 2.98 0.78
N VAL A 155 15.48 2.80 -0.38
CA VAL A 155 15.87 3.90 -1.28
C VAL A 155 14.64 4.53 -1.94
N VAL A 156 13.59 3.73 -2.13
CA VAL A 156 12.30 4.18 -2.68
C VAL A 156 11.16 3.60 -1.84
N SER A 157 10.24 4.46 -1.42
CA SER A 157 9.02 4.08 -0.70
C SER A 157 7.76 4.47 -1.49
N GLY A 158 6.60 3.96 -1.03
CA GLY A 158 5.31 4.27 -1.64
C GLY A 158 5.18 3.77 -3.09
N VAL A 159 5.83 2.65 -3.42
CA VAL A 159 5.71 1.99 -4.73
C VAL A 159 4.43 1.18 -4.75
N MET A 160 3.69 1.26 -5.86
CA MET A 160 2.57 0.36 -6.14
C MET A 160 2.70 -0.17 -7.55
N ILE A 161 2.44 -1.46 -7.74
CA ILE A 161 2.51 -2.15 -9.03
C ILE A 161 1.14 -2.74 -9.32
N THR A 162 0.68 -2.59 -10.57
CA THR A 162 -0.66 -3.00 -11.00
C THR A 162 -0.72 -3.18 -12.52
N VAL A 163 -1.93 -3.30 -13.06
CA VAL A 163 -2.30 -3.30 -14.48
C VAL A 163 -3.05 -2.00 -14.83
N PRO A 164 -3.23 -1.64 -16.12
CA PRO A 164 -3.93 -0.41 -16.50
C PRO A 164 -5.35 -0.27 -15.89
N ALA A 165 -6.01 -1.39 -15.62
CA ALA A 165 -7.36 -1.44 -15.05
C ALA A 165 -7.39 -1.33 -13.52
N ALA A 166 -6.24 -1.23 -12.84
CA ALA A 166 -6.12 -1.12 -11.38
C ALA A 166 -6.92 -2.17 -10.58
N THR A 167 -7.14 -3.36 -11.15
CA THR A 167 -7.99 -4.42 -10.55
C THR A 167 -7.38 -5.07 -9.33
N TRP A 168 -6.06 -5.00 -9.21
CA TRP A 168 -5.29 -5.44 -8.05
C TRP A 168 -4.16 -4.44 -7.78
N VAL A 169 -3.62 -4.41 -6.57
CA VAL A 169 -2.46 -3.58 -6.23
C VAL A 169 -1.46 -4.44 -5.49
N HIS A 170 -0.21 -4.46 -5.95
CA HIS A 170 0.95 -4.98 -5.25
C HIS A 170 1.72 -3.80 -4.66
N HIS A 171 1.76 -3.68 -3.34
CA HIS A 171 2.49 -2.64 -2.64
C HIS A 171 3.69 -3.29 -1.92
N PRO A 172 4.87 -3.38 -2.57
CA PRO A 172 6.07 -3.87 -1.92
C PRO A 172 6.61 -2.83 -0.94
N TYR A 173 7.19 -3.32 0.14
CA TYR A 173 7.95 -2.55 1.12
C TYR A 173 9.07 -3.44 1.70
N ASP A 174 9.78 -2.95 2.70
CA ASP A 174 10.79 -3.69 3.44
C ASP A 174 10.16 -4.91 4.17
N GLY A 175 10.58 -6.12 3.80
CA GLY A 175 10.12 -7.36 4.45
C GLY A 175 8.82 -7.97 3.94
N GLY A 176 8.17 -7.38 2.94
CA GLY A 176 6.99 -7.98 2.33
C GLY A 176 6.21 -7.09 1.37
N ALA A 177 5.02 -7.55 1.02
CA ALA A 177 4.08 -6.79 0.22
C ALA A 177 2.68 -6.85 0.82
N ASP A 178 1.95 -5.75 0.67
CA ASP A 178 0.51 -5.69 0.86
C ASP A 178 -0.15 -5.82 -0.51
N LEU A 179 -1.03 -6.80 -0.65
CA LEU A 179 -1.79 -7.04 -1.87
C LEU A 179 -3.25 -6.63 -1.67
N ILE A 180 -3.79 -5.89 -2.63
CA ILE A 180 -5.23 -5.60 -2.72
C ILE A 180 -5.77 -6.35 -3.91
N LEU A 181 -6.72 -7.25 -3.69
CA LEU A 181 -7.26 -8.15 -4.73
C LEU A 181 -8.62 -7.69 -5.23
N PRO A 182 -9.10 -8.14 -6.40
CA PRO A 182 -10.40 -7.71 -6.92
C PRO A 182 -11.57 -8.09 -6.01
N THR A 183 -11.47 -9.24 -5.33
CA THR A 183 -12.52 -9.77 -4.45
C THR A 183 -11.92 -10.50 -3.24
N THR A 184 -12.72 -10.74 -2.20
CA THR A 184 -12.33 -11.57 -1.06
C THR A 184 -12.01 -13.01 -1.47
N ALA A 185 -12.71 -13.57 -2.47
CA ALA A 185 -12.42 -14.90 -2.98
C ALA A 185 -11.03 -14.97 -3.65
N GLU A 186 -10.65 -13.95 -4.42
CA GLU A 186 -9.30 -13.87 -4.98
C GLU A 186 -8.24 -13.64 -3.91
N ARG A 187 -8.55 -12.83 -2.88
CA ARG A 187 -7.69 -12.68 -1.70
C ARG A 187 -7.45 -14.03 -1.02
N ASP A 188 -8.50 -14.80 -0.78
CA ASP A 188 -8.41 -16.11 -0.14
C ASP A 188 -7.63 -17.11 -1.01
N ARG A 189 -7.84 -17.09 -2.33
CA ARG A 189 -7.07 -17.91 -3.28
C ARG A 189 -5.58 -17.60 -3.22
N ILE A 190 -5.20 -16.32 -3.31
CA ILE A 190 -3.81 -15.86 -3.28
C ILE A 190 -3.16 -16.21 -1.94
N ALA A 191 -3.86 -15.98 -0.83
CA ALA A 191 -3.38 -16.36 0.49
C ALA A 191 -3.16 -17.89 0.59
N GLY A 192 -4.02 -18.71 -0.03
CA GLY A 192 -3.87 -20.16 -0.09
C GLY A 192 -2.64 -20.60 -0.90
N ILE A 193 -2.37 -19.96 -2.05
CA ILE A 193 -1.19 -20.24 -2.88
C ILE A 193 0.10 -19.94 -2.14
N PHE A 194 0.14 -18.81 -1.41
CA PHE A 194 1.32 -18.34 -0.69
C PHE A 194 1.23 -18.56 0.81
N THR A 195 0.63 -19.69 1.24
CA THR A 195 0.38 -19.97 2.66
C THR A 195 1.64 -19.87 3.51
N ASP A 196 2.78 -20.37 3.00
CA ASP A 196 4.08 -20.34 3.71
C ASP A 196 4.68 -18.92 3.84
N TRP A 197 4.10 -17.92 3.18
CA TRP A 197 4.59 -16.55 3.17
C TRP A 197 3.67 -15.62 3.97
N LEU A 198 2.54 -16.14 4.47
CA LEU A 198 1.66 -15.37 5.33
C LEU A 198 2.35 -14.98 6.65
N PRO A 199 1.95 -13.86 7.26
CA PRO A 199 2.33 -13.55 8.64
C PRO A 199 1.90 -14.66 9.59
N ALA A 200 2.60 -14.78 10.71
CA ALA A 200 2.21 -15.69 11.78
C ALA A 200 0.75 -15.45 12.21
N GLN A 201 0.07 -16.50 12.66
CA GLN A 201 -1.31 -16.40 13.13
C GLN A 201 -1.46 -15.31 14.21
N GLY A 202 -2.52 -14.50 14.10
CA GLY A 202 -2.78 -13.40 15.02
C GLY A 202 -2.24 -12.03 14.58
N PHE A 203 -1.44 -11.98 13.50
CA PHE A 203 -1.03 -10.71 12.90
C PHE A 203 -2.02 -10.23 11.83
N PRO A 204 -2.23 -8.90 11.68
CA PRO A 204 -3.04 -8.35 10.60
C PRO A 204 -2.55 -8.87 9.23
N GLY A 205 -3.48 -9.40 8.42
CA GLY A 205 -3.18 -9.95 7.09
C GLY A 205 -2.97 -11.48 7.04
N ALA A 206 -2.96 -12.18 8.18
CA ALA A 206 -2.74 -13.64 8.26
C ALA A 206 -3.99 -14.52 8.02
N CYS A 207 -5.20 -13.96 7.91
CA CYS A 207 -6.42 -14.77 8.02
C CYS A 207 -6.94 -15.32 6.68
N LEU A 208 -6.81 -16.65 6.54
CA LEU A 208 -7.54 -17.50 5.59
C LEU A 208 -8.89 -18.03 6.11
N THR A 209 -9.20 -17.87 7.41
CA THR A 209 -10.51 -18.21 7.99
C THR A 209 -10.65 -17.57 9.37
N GLY A 210 -11.78 -16.92 9.66
CA GLY A 210 -12.20 -16.66 11.05
C GLY A 210 -12.33 -15.20 11.50
N CYS A 211 -13.13 -14.37 10.81
CA CYS A 211 -13.86 -13.29 11.49
C CYS A 211 -15.36 -13.52 11.33
N VAL A 212 -15.87 -14.58 11.97
CA VAL A 212 -17.30 -14.69 12.24
C VAL A 212 -17.59 -13.77 13.43
N HIS A 213 -18.31 -12.68 13.16
CA HIS A 213 -19.15 -11.92 14.08
C HIS A 213 -18.72 -11.87 15.57
N SER A 214 -18.09 -10.77 15.96
CA SER A 214 -18.30 -10.22 17.30
C SER A 214 -18.48 -8.71 17.20
N ARG A 215 -19.69 -8.30 16.79
CA ARG A 215 -20.27 -7.04 17.23
C ARG A 215 -21.04 -7.35 18.51
N ALA A 216 -20.38 -7.21 19.66
CA ALA A 216 -21.10 -6.96 20.91
C ALA A 216 -21.16 -5.44 21.11
N PRO A 217 -22.35 -4.84 21.25
CA PRO A 217 -22.46 -3.41 21.57
C PRO A 217 -21.97 -3.18 23.00
N SER A 218 -21.02 -2.26 23.19
CA SER A 218 -20.64 -1.80 24.53
C SER A 218 -21.85 -1.15 25.21
N PRO A 219 -22.24 -1.57 26.43
CA PRO A 219 -23.32 -0.94 27.16
C PRO A 219 -22.90 0.45 27.65
N GLY A 220 -23.79 1.41 27.43
CA GLY A 220 -23.56 2.83 27.69
C GLY A 220 -23.13 3.15 29.12
N LEU A 221 -22.14 4.03 29.23
CA LEU A 221 -21.75 4.67 30.47
C LEU A 221 -22.82 5.70 30.85
N GLN A 222 -23.87 5.24 31.54
CA GLN A 222 -24.77 6.13 32.27
C GLN A 222 -24.01 6.79 33.42
N ARG A 223 -23.93 8.12 33.39
CA ARG A 223 -23.50 8.93 34.53
C ARG A 223 -24.47 8.68 35.69
N ARG A 224 -24.01 8.02 36.76
CA ARG A 224 -24.70 8.02 38.06
C ARG A 224 -24.31 9.26 38.83
N VAL A 225 -25.27 10.17 38.91
CA VAL A 225 -25.39 11.19 39.95
C VAL A 225 -25.63 10.46 41.27
N HIS A 226 -24.75 10.64 42.26
CA HIS A 226 -25.04 10.30 43.64
C HIS A 226 -25.34 11.59 44.42
N SER A 227 -26.64 11.84 44.59
CA SER A 227 -27.18 12.64 45.67
C SER A 227 -26.92 11.93 47.00
N ARG A 228 -26.34 12.65 47.96
CA ARG A 228 -26.48 12.35 49.39
C ARG A 228 -27.34 13.45 49.98
N ASP A 229 -28.45 13.04 50.55
CA ASP A 229 -29.42 13.88 51.26
C ASP A 229 -28.94 14.25 52.68
N PRO A 230 -29.58 15.25 53.32
CA PRO A 230 -29.01 16.10 54.36
C PRO A 230 -29.37 15.67 55.78
N ALA A 231 -28.56 16.08 56.76
CA ALA A 231 -29.01 16.32 58.13
C ALA A 231 -27.96 17.13 58.90
N GLY A 232 -28.40 18.20 59.57
CA GLY A 232 -27.72 18.72 60.77
C GLY A 232 -27.12 20.13 60.69
N LEU A 233 -27.96 21.16 60.59
CA LEU A 233 -27.73 22.43 61.29
C LEU A 233 -27.75 22.15 62.81
N PRO A 234 -27.00 22.88 63.68
CA PRO A 234 -27.37 24.27 63.92
C PRO A 234 -26.27 25.26 64.43
N ARG A 235 -26.65 26.55 64.31
CA ARG A 235 -26.36 27.69 65.22
C ARG A 235 -25.01 28.42 65.15
N SER A 236 -25.06 29.57 64.45
CA SER A 236 -24.60 30.90 64.93
C SER A 236 -25.04 31.16 66.39
N PRO A 237 -24.51 32.15 67.15
CA PRO A 237 -24.15 33.50 66.71
C PRO A 237 -22.91 34.07 67.42
N ARG A 238 -22.69 35.39 67.26
CA ARG A 238 -21.85 36.30 68.06
C ARG A 238 -21.05 35.69 69.22
#